data_AF-A0A2V9A2H1-F1
#
_entry.id   AF-A0A2V9A2H1-F1
#
_cell.length_a   1.000
_cell.length_b   1.000
_cell.length_c   1.000
_cell.angle_alpha   90.00
_cell.angle_beta   90.00
_cell.angle_gamma   90.00
#
_symmetry.space_group_name_H-M   'P 1'
#
loop_
_entity.id
_entity.type
_entity.pdbx_description
1 polymer ?
#
loop_
_entity_poly.entity_id
_entity_poly.type
_entity_poly.pdbx_seq_one_letter_code
_entity_poly.pdbx_strand_id
1 'polypeptide(L)'
;MGQAFVIERHRTNKKSGESSLEVSYGLTSRPPKQAGPQRILRVNRGHWAIESCHYMIDWNDDDDRPENFTRLRRFAIGVLKSKGRGSVAQKMRRLTRNVRLVFDYLRMTENSCACHTH
;
A
#
# COMPACT_ATOMS: atom_id res chain seq x y z
N MET A 1 -32.96 -7.13 -9.06
CA MET A 1 -33.24 -5.89 -8.32
C MET A 1 -32.21 -5.77 -7.20
N GLY A 2 -31.52 -4.62 -7.10
CA GLY A 2 -30.51 -4.36 -6.05
C GLY A 2 -31.14 -4.11 -4.68
N GLN A 3 -30.35 -3.62 -3.72
CA GLN A 3 -30.83 -3.25 -2.38
C GLN A 3 -30.11 -2.02 -1.82
N ALA A 4 -30.79 -1.31 -0.92
CA ALA A 4 -30.19 -0.29 -0.07
C ALA A 4 -29.85 -0.89 1.30
N PHE A 5 -28.86 -0.33 1.98
CA PHE A 5 -28.46 -0.74 3.34
C PHE A 5 -27.98 0.45 4.17
N VAL A 6 -28.03 0.26 5.50
CA VAL A 6 -27.49 1.19 6.50
C VAL A 6 -26.37 0.50 7.26
N ILE A 7 -25.32 1.27 7.55
CA ILE A 7 -24.25 0.87 8.45
C ILE A 7 -24.18 1.89 9.58
N GLU A 8 -24.32 1.40 10.81
CA GLU A 8 -24.10 2.16 12.02
C GLU A 8 -22.73 1.80 12.58
N ARG A 9 -21.94 2.82 12.92
CA ARG A 9 -20.62 2.66 13.53
C ARG A 9 -20.59 3.42 14.85
N HIS A 10 -20.36 2.67 15.91
CA HIS A 10 -20.05 3.22 17.22
C HIS A 10 -18.53 3.35 17.33
N ARG A 11 -18.03 4.56 17.56
CA ARG A 11 -16.61 4.84 17.74
C ARG A 11 -16.39 5.40 19.13
N THR A 12 -15.40 4.87 19.83
CA THR A 12 -14.91 5.46 21.08
C THR A 12 -13.53 6.05 20.84
N ASN A 13 -13.36 7.33 21.14
CA ASN A 13 -12.05 7.96 21.14
C ASN A 13 -11.26 7.46 22.35
N LYS A 14 -10.16 6.74 22.13
CA LYS A 14 -9.34 6.17 23.22
C LYS A 14 -8.66 7.25 24.09
N LYS A 15 -8.46 8.47 23.56
CA LYS A 15 -7.79 9.57 24.29
C LYS A 15 -8.77 10.40 25.11
N SER A 16 -9.94 10.75 24.56
CA SER A 16 -10.95 11.55 25.27
C SER A 16 -12.02 10.73 25.99
N GLY A 17 -12.18 9.44 25.66
CA GLY A 17 -13.24 8.58 26.19
C GLY A 17 -14.60 8.80 25.51
N GLU A 18 -14.73 9.78 24.63
CA GLU A 18 -15.99 10.15 24.00
C GLU A 18 -16.46 9.06 23.02
N SER A 19 -17.75 8.72 23.11
CA SER A 19 -18.43 7.86 22.14
C SER A 19 -19.16 8.69 21.10
N SER A 20 -19.00 8.34 19.82
CA SER A 20 -19.78 8.88 18.72
C SER A 20 -20.47 7.78 17.92
N LEU A 21 -21.61 8.13 17.33
CA LEU A 21 -22.36 7.30 16.41
C LEU A 21 -22.29 7.91 15.02
N GLU A 22 -21.86 7.11 14.05
CA GLU A 22 -21.83 7.47 12.64
C GLU A 22 -22.80 6.56 11.88
N VAL A 23 -23.64 7.14 11.02
CA VAL A 23 -24.60 6.41 10.18
C VAL A 23 -24.28 6.66 8.72
N SER A 24 -24.08 5.58 7.95
CA SER A 24 -23.79 5.64 6.52
C SER A 24 -24.83 4.85 5.73
N TYR A 25 -25.34 5.45 4.65
CA TYR A 25 -26.27 4.82 3.72
C TYR A 25 -25.54 4.33 2.48
N GLY A 26 -25.90 3.15 1.98
CA GLY A 26 -25.26 2.55 0.82
C GLY A 26 -26.25 1.88 -0.13
N LEU A 27 -25.84 1.79 -1.39
CA LEU A 27 -26.57 1.10 -2.45
C LEU A 27 -25.71 -0.03 -3.02
N THR A 28 -26.34 -1.13 -3.38
CA THR A 28 -25.66 -2.21 -4.12
C THR A 28 -26.58 -2.81 -5.17
N SER A 29 -26.00 -3.13 -6.33
CA SER A 29 -26.70 -3.87 -7.39
C SER A 29 -27.00 -5.32 -7.00
N ARG A 30 -26.40 -5.83 -5.92
CA ARG A 30 -26.60 -7.20 -5.44
C ARG A 30 -27.92 -7.34 -4.68
N PRO A 31 -28.77 -8.33 -5.01
CA PRO A 31 -30.00 -8.57 -4.26
C PRO A 31 -29.70 -9.08 -2.84
N PRO A 32 -30.65 -8.97 -1.89
CA PRO A 32 -30.49 -9.40 -0.50
C PRO A 32 -30.04 -10.86 -0.34
N LYS A 33 -30.54 -11.76 -1.22
CA LYS A 33 -30.15 -13.18 -1.25
C LYS A 33 -28.65 -13.39 -1.55
N GLN A 34 -28.02 -12.48 -2.29
CA GLN A 34 -26.59 -12.57 -2.66
C GLN A 34 -25.69 -11.71 -1.76
N ALA A 35 -26.22 -10.67 -1.13
CA ALA A 35 -25.47 -9.77 -0.28
C ALA A 35 -26.30 -9.42 0.96
N GLY A 36 -26.48 -10.38 1.85
CA GLY A 36 -27.11 -10.13 3.15
C GLY A 36 -26.25 -9.22 4.05
N PRO A 37 -26.80 -8.74 5.17
CA PRO A 37 -26.14 -7.76 6.06
C PRO A 37 -24.73 -8.17 6.48
N GLN A 38 -24.52 -9.44 6.87
CA GLN A 38 -23.21 -9.94 7.30
C GLN A 38 -22.18 -9.88 6.17
N ARG A 39 -22.59 -10.16 4.94
CA ARG A 39 -21.70 -10.11 3.76
C ARG A 39 -21.38 -8.66 3.40
N ILE A 40 -22.37 -7.77 3.44
CA ILE A 40 -22.17 -6.33 3.22
C ILE A 40 -21.18 -5.77 4.25
N LEU A 41 -21.37 -6.07 5.54
CA LEU A 41 -20.47 -5.64 6.61
C LEU A 41 -19.05 -6.18 6.41
N ARG A 42 -18.90 -7.45 6.03
CA ARG A 42 -17.59 -8.04 5.76
C ARG A 42 -16.87 -7.36 4.60
N VAL A 43 -17.57 -7.10 3.49
CA VAL A 43 -17.01 -6.40 2.33
C VAL A 43 -16.65 -4.96 2.69
N ASN A 44 -17.53 -4.26 3.41
CA ASN A 44 -17.27 -2.88 3.84
C ASN A 44 -16.03 -2.81 4.75
N ARG A 45 -15.91 -3.72 5.74
CA ARG A 45 -14.70 -3.82 6.58
C ARG A 45 -13.45 -4.19 5.78
N GLY A 46 -13.57 -5.04 4.77
CA GLY A 46 -12.45 -5.39 3.88
C GLY A 46 -12.00 -4.21 3.02
N HIS A 47 -12.91 -3.32 2.63
CA HIS A 47 -12.59 -2.11 1.87
C HIS A 47 -11.66 -1.16 2.65
N TRP A 48 -11.85 -1.05 3.97
CA TRP A 48 -10.97 -0.27 4.85
C TRP A 48 -9.51 -0.71 4.82
N ALA A 49 -9.23 -2.00 4.53
CA ALA A 49 -7.84 -2.44 4.39
C ALA A 49 -7.15 -1.75 3.20
N ILE A 50 -7.88 -1.54 2.11
CA ILE A 50 -7.37 -0.84 0.92
C ILE A 50 -7.15 0.64 1.25
N GLU A 51 -8.15 1.30 1.84
CA GLU A 51 -8.06 2.71 2.21
C GLU A 51 -6.99 2.98 3.28
N SER A 52 -6.76 2.04 4.20
CA SER A 52 -5.65 2.13 5.15
C SER A 52 -4.27 2.06 4.48
N CYS A 53 -4.14 1.31 3.39
CA CYS A 53 -2.91 1.32 2.59
C CYS A 53 -2.70 2.67 1.91
N HIS A 54 -3.76 3.29 1.40
CA HIS A 54 -3.69 4.66 0.87
C HIS A 54 -3.29 5.65 1.96
N TYR A 55 -3.94 5.62 3.13
CA TYR A 55 -3.58 6.49 4.26
C TYR A 55 -2.11 6.32 4.68
N MET A 56 -1.57 5.09 4.75
CA MET A 56 -0.16 4.89 5.08
C MET A 56 0.80 5.41 4.00
N ILE A 57 0.41 5.32 2.73
CA ILE A 57 1.18 5.87 1.61
C ILE A 57 1.15 7.40 1.67
N ASP A 58 -0.04 7.98 1.76
CA ASP A 58 -0.28 9.43 1.76
C ASP A 58 0.27 10.09 3.04
N TRP A 59 0.22 9.41 4.19
CA TRP A 59 0.82 9.89 5.44
C TRP A 59 2.35 9.90 5.40
N ASN A 60 2.95 8.94 4.69
CA ASN A 60 4.39 8.93 4.47
C ASN A 60 4.79 9.91 3.36
N ASP A 61 3.81 10.44 2.63
CA ASP A 61 3.92 11.53 1.65
C ASP A 61 3.42 12.84 2.30
N ASP A 62 3.91 13.15 3.51
CA ASP A 62 3.83 14.49 4.15
C ASP A 62 4.69 15.54 3.38
N ASP A 63 4.75 15.37 2.07
CA ASP A 63 5.71 15.94 1.15
C ASP A 63 4.97 16.23 -0.16
N ASP A 64 4.16 17.28 -0.14
CA ASP A 64 3.61 17.99 -1.31
C ASP A 64 4.71 18.53 -2.27
N ARG A 65 5.90 17.95 -2.28
CA ARG A 65 7.01 18.25 -3.17
C ARG A 65 7.23 17.04 -4.08
N PRO A 66 6.49 16.93 -5.21
CA PRO A 66 6.74 15.93 -6.26
C PRO A 66 8.20 15.86 -6.74
N GLU A 67 8.98 16.90 -6.44
CA GLU A 67 10.43 16.92 -6.58
C GLU A 67 11.15 15.79 -5.84
N ASN A 68 10.78 15.45 -4.62
CA ASN A 68 11.50 14.47 -3.80
C ASN A 68 11.33 13.05 -4.36
N PHE A 69 10.11 12.67 -4.72
CA PHE A 69 9.87 11.40 -5.42
C PHE A 69 10.53 11.35 -6.80
N THR A 70 10.53 12.48 -7.53
CA THR A 70 11.21 12.58 -8.83
C THR A 70 12.73 12.45 -8.68
N ARG A 71 13.34 13.09 -7.67
CA ARG A 71 14.77 12.98 -7.34
C ARG A 71 15.12 11.55 -6.95
N LEU A 72 14.31 10.91 -6.10
CA LEU A 72 14.49 9.52 -5.71
C LEU A 72 14.42 8.58 -6.92
N ARG A 73 13.44 8.78 -7.81
CA ARG A 73 13.29 7.99 -9.04
C ARG A 73 14.50 8.17 -9.96
N ARG A 74 14.98 9.41 -10.14
CA ARG A 74 16.18 9.71 -10.94
C ARG A 74 17.43 9.07 -10.33
N PHE A 75 17.59 9.17 -9.01
CA PHE A 75 18.67 8.51 -8.27
C PHE A 75 18.66 6.99 -8.46
N ALA A 76 17.51 6.34 -8.26
CA ALA A 76 17.36 4.91 -8.45
C ALA A 76 17.70 4.48 -9.88
N ILE A 77 17.23 5.20 -10.90
CA ILE A 77 17.61 4.94 -12.31
C ILE A 77 19.12 5.08 -12.52
N GLY A 78 19.76 6.08 -11.92
CA GLY A 78 21.21 6.27 -11.95
C GLY A 78 21.97 5.07 -11.38
N VAL A 79 21.56 4.59 -10.19
CA VAL A 79 22.15 3.40 -9.55
C VAL A 79 21.94 2.13 -10.39
N LEU A 80 20.77 1.98 -11.03
CA LEU A 80 20.51 0.83 -11.89
C LEU A 80 21.37 0.83 -13.17
N LYS A 81 21.69 2.02 -13.69
CA LYS A 81 22.56 2.20 -14.86
C LYS A 81 24.04 2.01 -14.52
N SER A 82 24.49 2.40 -13.32
CA SER A 82 25.91 2.32 -12.96
C SER A 82 26.44 0.89 -12.81
N LYS A 83 25.59 -0.08 -12.40
CA LYS A 83 25.99 -1.48 -12.16
C LYS A 83 25.81 -2.43 -13.37
N GLY A 84 25.99 -1.95 -14.61
CA GLY A 84 26.15 -2.80 -15.80
C GLY A 84 25.02 -2.76 -16.84
N ARG A 85 25.26 -3.41 -17.98
CA ARG A 85 24.38 -3.39 -19.16
C ARG A 85 23.10 -4.20 -18.96
N GLY A 86 21.97 -3.65 -19.40
CA GLY A 86 20.66 -4.30 -19.32
C GLY A 86 19.52 -3.31 -19.21
N SER A 87 18.29 -3.76 -19.49
CA SER A 87 17.11 -2.91 -19.42
C SER A 87 16.82 -2.50 -17.98
N VAL A 88 16.73 -1.18 -17.73
CA VAL A 88 16.31 -0.61 -16.44
C VAL A 88 14.96 -1.20 -16.00
N ALA A 89 14.04 -1.41 -16.95
CA ALA A 89 12.73 -1.99 -16.67
C ALA A 89 12.81 -3.44 -16.18
N GLN A 90 13.71 -4.24 -16.74
CA GLN A 90 13.92 -5.62 -16.29
C GLN A 90 14.51 -5.67 -14.88
N LYS A 91 15.49 -4.80 -14.59
CA LYS A 91 16.09 -4.68 -13.25
C LYS A 91 15.05 -4.21 -12.22
N MET A 92 14.24 -3.19 -12.55
CA MET A 92 13.15 -2.72 -11.70
C MET A 92 12.17 -3.84 -11.36
N ARG A 93 11.72 -4.62 -12.36
CA ARG A 93 10.83 -5.77 -12.15
C ARG A 93 11.43 -6.83 -11.23
N ARG A 94 12.73 -7.12 -11.37
CA ARG A 94 13.43 -8.10 -10.52
C ARG A 94 13.56 -7.64 -9.07
N LEU A 95 13.75 -6.34 -8.84
CA LEU A 95 14.06 -5.78 -7.52
C LEU A 95 12.81 -5.30 -6.76
N THR A 96 11.70 -5.05 -7.46
CA THR A 96 10.46 -4.54 -6.86
C THR A 96 9.94 -5.50 -5.79
N ARG A 97 9.64 -4.94 -4.60
CA ARG A 97 9.12 -5.65 -3.41
C ARG A 97 10.02 -6.77 -2.85
N ASN A 98 11.29 -6.85 -3.27
CA ASN A 98 12.25 -7.79 -2.67
C ASN A 98 13.41 -7.02 -2.04
N VAL A 99 13.25 -6.67 -0.76
CA VAL A 99 14.23 -5.90 0.00
C VAL A 99 15.60 -6.57 -0.02
N ARG A 100 15.67 -7.88 0.24
CA ARG A 100 16.94 -8.62 0.26
C ARG A 100 17.70 -8.50 -1.06
N LEU A 101 17.02 -8.70 -2.19
CA LEU A 101 17.63 -8.54 -3.52
C LEU A 101 18.10 -7.10 -3.79
N VAL A 102 17.38 -6.08 -3.29
CA VAL A 102 17.83 -4.68 -3.38
C VAL A 102 19.13 -4.49 -2.61
N PHE A 103 19.21 -4.95 -1.37
CA PHE A 103 20.42 -4.83 -0.55
C PHE A 103 21.59 -5.62 -1.15
N ASP A 104 21.36 -6.84 -1.63
CA ASP A 104 22.37 -7.63 -2.34
C ASP A 104 22.86 -6.91 -3.61
N TYR A 105 21.94 -6.33 -4.40
CA TYR A 105 22.27 -5.55 -5.59
C TYR A 105 23.09 -4.30 -5.27
N LEU A 106 22.78 -3.63 -4.15
CA LEU A 106 23.54 -2.48 -3.66
C LEU A 106 24.89 -2.88 -3.06
N ARG A 107 25.12 -4.17 -2.81
CA ARG A 107 26.28 -4.73 -2.09
C ARG A 107 26.31 -4.35 -0.61
N MET A 108 25.13 -4.32 0.00
CA MET A 108 24.93 -3.94 1.41
C MET A 108 24.69 -5.15 2.32
N THR A 109 24.96 -6.36 1.84
CA THR A 109 24.88 -7.60 2.64
C THR A 109 26.22 -8.32 2.62
N GLU A 110 26.57 -9.03 3.69
CA GLU A 110 27.83 -9.80 3.77
C GLU A 110 27.95 -10.82 2.61
N ASN A 111 26.83 -11.46 2.25
CA ASN A 111 26.75 -12.43 1.14
C ASN A 111 27.08 -11.82 -0.23
N SER A 112 26.89 -10.51 -0.41
CA SER A 112 27.18 -9.79 -1.65
C SER A 112 28.63 -9.27 -1.74
N CYS A 113 29.38 -9.35 -0.65
CA CYS A 113 30.79 -8.95 -0.55
C CYS A 113 31.76 -10.15 -0.64
N ALA A 114 31.31 -11.35 -0.28
CA ALA A 114 32.14 -12.56 -0.21
C ALA A 114 32.53 -13.20 -1.57
N CYS A 115 31.99 -12.73 -2.70
CA CYS A 115 32.18 -13.38 -4.01
C CYS A 115 33.49 -13.01 -4.76
N HIS A 116 34.48 -12.38 -4.12
CA HIS A 116 35.79 -12.14 -4.70
C HIS A 116 36.91 -12.63 -3.77
N THR A 117 37.12 -13.94 -3.75
CA THR A 117 38.43 -14.53 -3.47
C THR A 117 38.63 -15.65 -4.47
N HIS A 118 39.29 -15.33 -5.58
CA HIS A 118 40.16 -16.19 -6.40
C HIS A 118 40.77 -15.35 -7.53
#